data_AF-A0A955YY62-F1
#
_entry.id   AF-A0A955YY62-F1
#
_cell.length_a   1.000
_cell.length_b   1.000
_cell.length_c   1.000
_cell.angle_alpha   90.00
_cell.angle_beta   90.00
_cell.angle_gamma   90.00
#
_symmetry.space_group_name_H-M   'P 1'
#
loop_
_entity.id
_entity.type
_entity.pdbx_description
1 polymer ?
#
loop_
_entity_poly.entity_id
_entity_poly.type
_entity_poly.pdbx_seq_one_letter_code
_entity_poly.pdbx_strand_id
1 'polypeptide(L)'
;YKKHDDHLWQADCVEAMFDPTADGKNYFELQVSPRGTSFDTRYVSRRVPRPFGHTEWESGIEAQVQTRGTVDDGDEDEGYTVEARIPWKAFQAGIPPVEAPKAGATWRANFYVMDAREGGMRAAGWSPPLVGDFHVPKRFGVLRFRGEGEGDAFSKPAPKTTEGDAPEGPPGQVPSAPDLQGAKKNPRSPHADDDEELEDEPDQDRDEEDEP
;
A
#
# COMPACT_ATOMS: atom_id res chain seq x y z
N TYR A 1 -7.91 11.57 0.21
CA TYR A 1 -8.49 10.29 -0.26
C TYR A 1 -9.36 9.74 0.85
N LYS A 2 -10.65 9.46 0.60
CA LYS A 2 -11.66 9.22 1.66
C LYS A 2 -12.43 7.90 1.48
N LYS A 3 -12.19 7.14 0.41
CA LYS A 3 -12.87 5.86 0.14
C LYS A 3 -11.87 4.71 0.02
N HIS A 4 -12.34 3.50 0.33
CA HIS A 4 -11.69 2.25 -0.06
C HIS A 4 -11.43 2.30 -1.58
N ASP A 5 -10.26 1.84 -2.03
CA ASP A 5 -9.81 1.85 -3.43
C ASP A 5 -9.45 3.22 -4.06
N ASP A 6 -9.35 4.29 -3.28
CA ASP A 6 -8.70 5.51 -3.74
C ASP A 6 -7.20 5.23 -4.01
N HIS A 7 -6.65 5.75 -5.12
CA HIS A 7 -5.27 5.53 -5.56
C HIS A 7 -4.21 6.06 -4.57
N LEU A 8 -3.94 5.33 -3.49
CA LEU A 8 -3.10 5.76 -2.36
C LEU A 8 -1.64 6.03 -2.72
N TRP A 9 -1.13 5.55 -3.86
CA TRP A 9 0.23 5.89 -4.34
C TRP A 9 0.38 7.33 -4.85
N GLN A 10 -0.69 8.13 -4.85
CA GLN A 10 -0.64 9.58 -5.04
C GLN A 10 -0.72 10.34 -3.71
N ALA A 11 -0.83 9.60 -2.61
CA ALA A 11 -1.02 10.07 -1.26
C ALA A 11 0.10 9.56 -0.36
N ASP A 12 0.13 10.06 0.87
CA ASP A 12 0.90 9.44 1.92
C ASP A 12 0.38 8.03 2.19
N CYS A 13 1.31 7.06 2.21
CA CYS A 13 1.01 5.72 2.69
C CYS A 13 2.28 4.98 3.10
N VAL A 14 2.08 4.00 3.99
CA VAL A 14 3.04 2.92 4.17
C VAL A 14 2.60 1.75 3.32
N GLU A 15 3.56 1.01 2.78
CA GLU A 15 3.32 -0.13 1.93
C GLU A 15 4.15 -1.33 2.42
N ALA A 16 3.53 -2.51 2.44
CA ALA A 16 4.19 -3.77 2.68
C ALA A 16 3.96 -4.70 1.49
N MET A 17 5.04 -5.25 0.95
CA MET A 17 4.99 -6.26 -0.11
C MET A 17 5.57 -7.58 0.38
N PHE A 18 4.91 -8.69 0.05
CA PHE A 18 5.30 -10.04 0.47
C PHE A 18 5.40 -10.97 -0.73
N ASP A 19 6.52 -11.68 -0.87
CA ASP A 19 6.74 -12.80 -1.78
C ASP A 19 7.03 -14.05 -0.91
N PRO A 20 5.97 -14.79 -0.51
CA PRO A 20 6.11 -15.87 0.46
C PRO A 20 6.90 -17.08 -0.08
N THR A 21 6.90 -17.29 -1.40
CA THR A 21 7.63 -18.37 -2.08
C THR A 21 9.06 -17.98 -2.45
N ALA A 22 9.41 -16.70 -2.32
CA ALA A 22 10.72 -16.12 -2.61
C ALA A 22 11.21 -16.35 -4.06
N ASP A 23 10.30 -16.59 -5.00
CA ASP A 23 10.58 -16.86 -6.42
C ASP A 23 10.29 -15.65 -7.33
N GLY A 24 9.82 -14.55 -6.75
CA GLY A 24 9.48 -13.30 -7.41
C GLY A 24 8.16 -13.34 -8.19
N LYS A 25 7.27 -14.28 -7.86
CA LYS A 25 5.93 -14.45 -8.44
C LYS A 25 4.90 -14.49 -7.32
N ASN A 26 3.62 -14.34 -7.69
CA ASN A 26 2.48 -14.41 -6.77
C ASN A 26 2.72 -13.61 -5.47
N TYR A 27 3.22 -12.38 -5.62
CA TYR A 27 3.52 -11.51 -4.50
C TYR A 27 2.32 -10.60 -4.20
N PHE A 28 2.23 -10.19 -2.95
CA PHE A 28 1.12 -9.45 -2.37
C PHE A 28 1.57 -8.05 -2.01
N GLU A 29 0.67 -7.10 -2.10
CA GLU A 29 0.88 -5.70 -1.78
C GLU A 29 -0.26 -5.22 -0.90
N LEU A 30 0.11 -4.52 0.17
CA LEU A 30 -0.80 -3.96 1.16
C LEU A 30 -0.35 -2.53 1.44
N GLN A 31 -1.25 -1.57 1.36
CA GLN A 31 -0.98 -0.17 1.66
C GLN A 31 -1.93 0.32 2.75
N VAL A 32 -1.46 1.23 3.61
CA VAL A 32 -2.27 1.91 4.61
C VAL A 32 -1.93 3.40 4.62
N SER A 33 -2.94 4.25 4.45
CA SER A 33 -2.79 5.71 4.49
C SER A 33 -2.86 6.26 5.92
N PRO A 34 -2.44 7.54 6.16
CA PRO A 34 -2.65 8.22 7.43
C PRO A 34 -4.12 8.28 7.89
N ARG A 35 -5.08 8.14 6.96
CA ARG A 35 -6.52 8.10 7.26
C ARG A 35 -7.01 6.73 7.71
N GLY A 36 -6.14 5.73 7.75
CA GLY A 36 -6.52 4.34 8.04
C GLY A 36 -7.21 3.63 6.88
N THR A 37 -7.21 4.22 5.68
CA THR A 37 -7.68 3.54 4.47
C THR A 37 -6.64 2.52 4.02
N SER A 38 -7.08 1.30 3.76
CA SER A 38 -6.24 0.24 3.18
C SER A 38 -6.47 0.10 1.67
N PHE A 39 -5.44 -0.37 0.99
CA PHE A 39 -5.51 -0.90 -0.38
C PHE A 39 -4.76 -2.22 -0.40
N ASP A 40 -5.28 -3.21 -1.11
CA ASP A 40 -4.61 -4.48 -1.29
C ASP A 40 -4.72 -5.00 -2.73
N THR A 41 -3.67 -5.70 -3.15
CA THR A 41 -3.61 -6.33 -4.45
C THR A 41 -2.59 -7.46 -4.45
N ARG A 42 -2.69 -8.34 -5.45
CA ARG A 42 -1.69 -9.38 -5.70
C ARG A 42 -1.29 -9.41 -7.17
N TYR A 43 -0.06 -9.85 -7.39
CA TYR A 43 0.57 -9.90 -8.70
C TYR A 43 1.12 -11.29 -8.98
N VAL A 44 0.76 -11.86 -10.13
CA VAL A 44 1.30 -13.15 -10.59
C VAL A 44 2.80 -13.05 -10.93
N SER A 45 3.26 -11.88 -11.38
CA SER A 45 4.67 -11.54 -11.59
C SER A 45 4.82 -10.02 -11.63
N ARG A 46 6.05 -9.50 -11.76
CA ARG A 46 6.35 -8.06 -11.71
C ARG A 46 5.37 -7.21 -12.54
N ARG A 47 4.49 -6.47 -11.85
CA ARG A 47 3.42 -5.63 -12.44
C ARG A 47 2.47 -6.39 -13.37
N VAL A 48 2.19 -7.66 -13.11
CA VAL A 48 1.21 -8.46 -13.85
C VAL A 48 0.18 -9.05 -12.89
N PRO A 49 -1.13 -8.89 -13.16
CA PRO A 49 -1.70 -8.11 -14.26
C PRO A 49 -1.51 -6.60 -14.09
N ARG A 50 -1.67 -5.85 -15.19
CA ARG A 50 -1.68 -4.38 -15.19
C ARG A 50 -3.13 -3.88 -15.23
N PRO A 51 -3.41 -2.65 -14.76
CA PRO A 51 -2.45 -1.71 -14.16
C PRO A 51 -2.15 -2.00 -12.67
N PHE A 52 -3.11 -2.53 -11.92
CA PHE A 52 -3.07 -2.56 -10.45
C PHE A 52 -3.07 -3.97 -9.84
N GLY A 53 -2.70 -5.00 -10.61
CA GLY A 53 -2.78 -6.37 -10.13
C GLY A 53 -4.23 -6.86 -10.05
N HIS A 54 -4.46 -7.81 -9.14
CA HIS A 54 -5.78 -8.35 -8.81
C HIS A 54 -6.34 -7.62 -7.58
N THR A 55 -7.02 -6.50 -7.80
CA THR A 55 -7.63 -5.68 -6.73
C THR A 55 -8.95 -6.26 -6.21
N GLU A 56 -9.46 -7.32 -6.83
CA GLU A 56 -10.60 -8.09 -6.32
C GLU A 56 -10.23 -9.03 -5.16
N TRP A 57 -8.93 -9.16 -4.87
CA TRP A 57 -8.44 -9.97 -3.76
C TRP A 57 -8.42 -9.15 -2.48
N GLU A 58 -9.18 -9.60 -1.49
CA GLU A 58 -9.23 -9.00 -0.16
C GLU A 58 -8.26 -9.72 0.79
N SER A 59 -7.32 -8.98 1.36
CA SER A 59 -6.37 -9.50 2.34
C SER A 59 -7.00 -9.76 3.71
N GLY A 60 -8.07 -9.04 4.03
CA GLY A 60 -8.64 -8.98 5.37
C GLY A 60 -7.71 -8.31 6.39
N ILE A 61 -6.85 -7.40 5.93
CA ILE A 61 -6.00 -6.57 6.79
C ILE A 61 -6.86 -5.76 7.77
N GLU A 62 -6.49 -5.81 9.04
CA GLU A 62 -7.01 -4.92 10.08
C GLU A 62 -5.89 -3.94 10.45
N ALA A 63 -6.11 -2.64 10.26
CA ALA A 63 -5.11 -1.63 10.57
C ALA A 63 -5.67 -0.54 11.50
N GLN A 64 -4.81 0.01 12.35
CA GLN A 64 -5.09 1.19 13.16
C GLN A 64 -3.97 2.21 12.94
N VAL A 65 -4.35 3.49 12.92
CA VAL A 65 -3.43 4.59 12.63
C VAL A 65 -3.44 5.59 13.77
N GLN A 66 -2.25 5.93 14.24
CA GLN A 66 -2.04 7.01 15.19
C GLN A 66 -1.25 8.13 14.50
N THR A 67 -1.88 9.28 14.31
CA THR A 67 -1.25 10.46 13.72
C THR A 67 -0.61 11.33 14.81
N ARG A 68 0.49 11.99 14.47
CA ARG A 68 1.14 13.05 15.25
C ARG A 68 1.12 14.30 14.39
N GLY A 69 -0.03 14.95 14.38
CA GLY A 69 -0.38 15.93 13.37
C GLY A 69 -1.85 15.86 12.96
N THR A 70 -2.23 16.68 11.99
CA THR A 70 -3.60 16.78 11.50
C THR A 70 -3.65 16.48 10.00
N VAL A 71 -4.28 15.35 9.66
CA VAL A 71 -4.34 14.89 8.27
C VAL A 71 -5.15 15.84 7.38
N ASP A 72 -4.60 16.10 6.18
CA ASP A 72 -5.17 16.94 5.12
C ASP A 72 -5.34 18.43 5.51
N ASP A 73 -4.46 18.96 6.36
CA ASP A 73 -4.28 20.40 6.50
C ASP A 73 -3.03 20.90 5.73
N GLY A 74 -2.68 22.17 5.92
CA GLY A 74 -1.53 22.79 5.26
C GLY A 74 -0.28 22.86 6.14
N ASP A 75 -0.33 22.31 7.36
CA ASP A 75 0.73 22.42 8.35
C ASP A 75 1.72 21.25 8.23
N GLU A 76 2.92 21.44 8.77
CA GLU A 76 3.91 20.36 8.81
C GLU A 76 3.65 19.43 10.00
N ASP A 77 3.50 18.14 9.72
CA ASP A 77 3.25 17.09 10.71
C ASP A 77 4.53 16.30 11.08
N GLU A 78 4.54 15.70 12.27
CA GLU A 78 5.60 14.77 12.71
C GLU A 78 5.43 13.36 12.12
N GLY A 79 4.30 13.10 11.45
CA GLY A 79 3.99 11.84 10.76
C GLY A 79 2.98 10.97 11.51
N TYR A 80 2.98 9.67 11.21
CA TYR A 80 2.00 8.72 11.75
C TYR A 80 2.64 7.37 12.06
N THR A 81 1.91 6.53 12.79
CA THR A 81 2.25 5.13 13.06
C THR A 81 1.09 4.27 12.58
N VAL A 82 1.41 3.19 11.87
CA VAL A 82 0.44 2.15 11.51
C VAL A 82 0.75 0.88 12.28
N GLU A 83 -0.26 0.32 12.92
CA GLU A 83 -0.24 -1.04 13.44
C GLU A 83 -1.22 -1.88 12.61
N ALA A 84 -0.76 -3.02 12.07
CA ALA A 84 -1.54 -3.83 11.16
C ALA A 84 -1.47 -5.32 11.50
N ARG A 85 -2.60 -6.00 11.34
CA ARG A 85 -2.77 -7.44 11.46
C ARG A 85 -3.19 -8.02 10.11
N ILE A 86 -2.40 -8.93 9.59
CA ILE A 86 -2.63 -9.60 8.30
C ILE A 86 -2.95 -11.08 8.57
N PRO A 87 -4.17 -11.56 8.28
CA PRO A 87 -4.52 -12.96 8.46
C PRO A 87 -3.69 -13.88 7.55
N TRP A 88 -3.15 -14.97 8.09
CA TRP A 88 -2.38 -15.93 7.28
C TRP A 88 -3.15 -16.52 6.09
N LYS A 89 -4.49 -16.62 6.21
CA LYS A 89 -5.36 -17.08 5.12
C LYS A 89 -5.27 -16.21 3.86
N ALA A 90 -4.85 -14.95 3.98
CA ALA A 90 -4.69 -14.03 2.85
C ALA A 90 -3.75 -14.60 1.78
N PHE A 91 -2.70 -15.32 2.21
CA PHE A 91 -1.67 -15.88 1.35
C PHE A 91 -2.06 -17.21 0.68
N GLN A 92 -3.22 -17.77 1.01
CA GLN A 92 -3.76 -18.95 0.31
C GLN A 92 -4.20 -18.64 -1.12
N ALA A 93 -4.38 -17.36 -1.46
CA ALA A 93 -4.61 -16.89 -2.84
C ALA A 93 -3.36 -16.97 -3.73
N GLY A 94 -2.19 -17.32 -3.16
CA GLY A 94 -0.96 -17.55 -3.90
C GLY A 94 -1.00 -18.80 -4.77
N ILE A 95 -0.04 -18.93 -5.70
CA ILE A 95 0.15 -20.13 -6.52
C ILE A 95 1.62 -20.57 -6.40
N PRO A 96 1.94 -21.64 -5.65
CA PRO A 96 1.01 -22.45 -4.85
C PRO A 96 0.40 -21.66 -3.67
N PRO A 97 -0.75 -22.11 -3.12
CA PRO A 97 -1.29 -21.56 -1.88
C PRO A 97 -0.28 -21.63 -0.75
N VAL A 98 -0.20 -20.58 0.06
CA VAL A 98 0.74 -20.49 1.18
C VAL A 98 -0.03 -20.45 2.49
N GLU A 99 0.33 -21.35 3.41
CA GLU A 99 -0.17 -21.40 4.77
C GLU A 99 0.67 -20.51 5.71
N ALA A 100 0.26 -20.42 6.97
CA ALA A 100 1.06 -19.75 8.00
C ALA A 100 2.50 -20.29 8.03
N PRO A 101 3.52 -19.42 8.05
CA PRO A 101 4.91 -19.84 8.01
C PRO A 101 5.27 -20.61 9.28
N LYS A 102 5.88 -21.79 9.11
CA LYS A 102 6.46 -22.55 10.22
C LYS A 102 7.72 -21.85 10.72
N ALA A 103 8.13 -22.14 11.95
CA ALA A 103 9.44 -21.70 12.45
C ALA A 103 10.56 -22.12 11.48
N GLY A 104 11.46 -21.18 11.18
CA GLY A 104 12.54 -21.36 10.20
C GLY A 104 12.13 -21.08 8.74
N ALA A 105 10.83 -20.95 8.44
CA ALA A 105 10.39 -20.52 7.12
C ALA A 105 10.94 -19.14 6.80
N THR A 106 11.16 -18.90 5.50
CA THR A 106 11.74 -17.67 5.01
C THR A 106 10.87 -17.12 3.90
N TRP A 107 10.49 -15.85 4.01
CA TRP A 107 9.81 -15.10 2.95
C TRP A 107 10.70 -13.97 2.44
N ARG A 108 10.38 -13.48 1.25
CA ARG A 108 10.86 -12.18 0.79
C ARG A 108 9.82 -11.11 1.12
N ALA A 109 10.26 -9.96 1.62
CA ALA A 109 9.36 -8.83 1.84
C ALA A 109 10.07 -7.48 1.66
N ASN A 110 9.29 -6.43 1.46
CA ASN A 110 9.78 -5.07 1.57
C ASN A 110 8.74 -4.16 2.22
N PHE A 111 9.22 -3.07 2.79
CA PHE A 111 8.41 -2.06 3.44
C PHE A 111 8.80 -0.70 2.89
N TYR A 112 7.81 0.08 2.47
CA TYR A 112 8.01 1.40 1.90
C TYR A 112 7.22 2.45 2.67
N VAL A 113 7.71 3.67 2.62
CA VAL A 113 6.97 4.88 2.98
C VAL A 113 6.96 5.80 1.79
N MET A 114 5.80 6.37 1.50
CA MET A 114 5.54 7.34 0.45
C MET A 114 5.05 8.63 1.13
N ASP A 115 5.74 9.74 0.82
CA ASP A 115 5.49 11.11 1.28
C ASP A 115 5.17 11.95 0.04
N ALA A 116 3.88 12.19 -0.18
CA ALA A 116 3.33 12.92 -1.31
C ALA A 116 3.32 14.41 -1.00
N ARG A 117 4.06 15.20 -1.81
CA ARG A 117 4.23 16.64 -1.57
C ARG A 117 3.96 17.45 -2.83
N GLU A 118 3.86 18.77 -2.65
CA GLU A 118 3.92 19.68 -3.79
C GLU A 118 5.26 19.50 -4.52
N GLY A 119 5.20 19.19 -5.83
CA GLY A 119 6.38 18.94 -6.66
C GLY A 119 6.79 17.46 -6.79
N GLY A 120 6.11 16.52 -6.14
CA GLY A 120 6.28 15.09 -6.41
C GLY A 120 6.20 14.18 -5.19
N MET A 121 6.64 12.94 -5.38
CA MET A 121 6.66 11.91 -4.34
C MET A 121 8.09 11.71 -3.82
N ARG A 122 8.27 11.75 -2.49
CA ARG A 122 9.44 11.20 -1.82
C ARG A 122 9.10 9.83 -1.30
N ALA A 123 10.04 8.90 -1.41
CA ALA A 123 9.79 7.57 -0.90
C ALA A 123 11.07 6.89 -0.46
N ALA A 124 10.94 6.00 0.52
CA ALA A 124 12.03 5.18 1.05
C ALA A 124 11.57 3.73 1.17
N GLY A 125 12.51 2.80 1.07
CA GLY A 125 12.27 1.37 1.24
C GLY A 125 13.27 0.74 2.19
N TRP A 126 12.83 -0.25 2.97
CA TRP A 126 13.70 -1.01 3.87
C TRP A 126 14.84 -1.71 3.11
N SER A 127 14.51 -2.40 2.02
CA SER A 127 15.49 -2.96 1.09
C SER A 127 15.52 -2.14 -0.21
N PRO A 128 16.71 -1.72 -0.71
CA PRO A 128 16.80 -0.81 -1.85
C PRO A 128 16.45 -1.52 -3.18
N PRO A 129 15.49 -1.01 -3.97
CA PRO A 129 15.12 -1.61 -5.26
C PRO A 129 16.19 -1.39 -6.36
N LEU A 130 17.03 -0.35 -6.21
CA LEU A 130 18.07 0.08 -7.15
C LEU A 130 17.57 0.44 -8.56
N VAL A 131 16.26 0.68 -8.69
CA VAL A 131 15.57 1.20 -9.88
C VAL A 131 14.41 2.07 -9.41
N GLY A 132 13.88 2.93 -10.29
CA GLY A 132 12.71 3.77 -10.00
C GLY A 132 11.38 3.00 -10.00
N ASP A 133 11.32 1.85 -9.33
CA ASP A 133 10.13 1.00 -9.23
C ASP A 133 10.20 0.12 -7.97
N PHE A 134 9.12 0.07 -7.18
CA PHE A 134 9.03 -0.74 -5.97
C PHE A 134 8.69 -2.21 -6.23
N HIS A 135 8.08 -2.53 -7.37
CA HIS A 135 7.75 -3.92 -7.70
C HIS A 135 8.98 -4.67 -8.22
N VAL A 136 9.97 -4.90 -7.37
CA VAL A 136 11.16 -5.69 -7.68
C VAL A 136 11.33 -6.79 -6.64
N PRO A 137 10.51 -7.85 -6.66
CA PRO A 137 10.54 -8.91 -5.64
C PRO A 137 11.92 -9.52 -5.37
N LYS A 138 12.77 -9.62 -6.40
CA LYS A 138 14.16 -10.11 -6.27
C LYS A 138 15.03 -9.25 -5.34
N ARG A 139 14.65 -8.00 -5.10
CA ARG A 139 15.32 -7.04 -4.21
C ARG A 139 14.68 -6.95 -2.84
N PHE A 140 13.55 -7.61 -2.62
CA PHE A 140 12.95 -7.68 -1.30
C PHE A 140 13.94 -8.29 -0.30
N GLY A 141 13.93 -7.77 0.92
CA GLY A 141 14.68 -8.30 2.04
C GLY A 141 14.15 -9.66 2.47
N VAL A 142 14.77 -10.25 3.48
CA VAL A 142 14.49 -11.62 3.92
C VAL A 142 13.85 -11.58 5.31
N LEU A 143 12.64 -12.11 5.42
CA LEU A 143 11.97 -12.36 6.71
C LEU A 143 12.18 -13.82 7.08
N ARG A 144 12.74 -14.08 8.26
CA ARG A 144 12.85 -15.43 8.83
C ARG A 144 11.92 -15.55 10.03
N PHE A 145 10.92 -16.42 9.91
CA PHE A 145 9.95 -16.65 10.97
C PHE A 145 10.57 -17.52 12.07
N ARG A 146 10.31 -17.15 13.32
CA ARG A 146 10.82 -17.81 14.52
C ARG A 146 9.69 -18.53 15.25
N GLY A 147 10.02 -19.61 15.94
CA GLY A 147 9.06 -20.28 16.82
C GLY A 147 8.88 -19.52 18.13
N GLU A 148 7.78 -19.77 18.84
CA GLU A 148 7.60 -19.28 20.21
C GLU A 148 8.76 -19.78 21.10
N GLY A 149 9.44 -18.86 21.79
CA GLY A 149 10.55 -19.18 22.69
C GLY A 149 11.96 -19.13 22.08
N GLU A 150 12.12 -18.92 20.76
CA GLU A 150 13.40 -18.49 20.19
C GLU A 150 13.61 -17.00 20.51
N GLY A 151 14.08 -16.71 21.73
CA GLY A 151 14.24 -15.36 22.25
C GLY A 151 15.00 -14.38 21.33
N ASP A 152 14.62 -13.11 21.43
CA ASP A 152 15.16 -12.00 20.64
C ASP A 152 16.67 -11.85 20.78
N ALA A 153 17.43 -12.32 19.79
CA ALA A 153 18.81 -11.89 19.59
C ALA A 153 18.91 -10.37 19.25
N PHE A 154 17.77 -9.69 19.06
CA PHE A 154 17.66 -8.25 18.83
C PHE A 154 17.24 -7.45 20.08
N SER A 155 17.05 -8.08 21.25
CA SER A 155 16.60 -7.41 22.49
C SER A 155 17.67 -6.60 23.23
N LYS A 156 18.89 -6.45 22.69
CA LYS A 156 19.78 -5.42 23.23
C LYS A 156 19.24 -4.06 22.77
N PRO A 157 18.75 -3.20 23.68
CA PRO A 157 18.44 -1.83 23.29
C PRO A 157 19.71 -1.23 22.70
N ALA A 158 19.57 -0.49 21.60
CA ALA A 158 20.67 0.29 21.06
C ALA A 158 21.30 1.10 22.20
N PRO A 159 22.63 1.16 22.33
CA PRO A 159 23.26 2.05 23.30
C PRO A 159 22.69 3.45 23.05
N LYS A 160 22.22 4.12 24.11
CA LYS A 160 21.77 5.51 24.01
C LYS A 160 22.90 6.30 23.37
N THR A 161 22.71 6.75 22.13
CA THR A 161 23.57 7.75 21.52
C THR A 161 23.42 9.01 22.36
N THR A 162 24.43 9.31 23.15
CA THR A 162 24.62 10.66 23.69
C THR A 162 24.79 11.60 22.50
N GLU A 163 24.03 12.69 22.47
CA GLU A 163 24.23 13.79 21.52
C GLU A 163 25.71 14.17 21.49
N GLY A 164 26.33 14.11 20.31
CA GLY A 164 27.68 14.61 20.11
C GLY A 164 28.53 13.94 19.03
N ASP A 165 28.14 12.80 18.48
CA ASP A 165 29.03 12.05 17.56
C ASP A 165 28.30 11.58 16.30
N ALA A 166 28.05 12.52 15.39
CA ALA A 166 27.76 12.22 13.98
C ALA A 166 28.82 12.91 13.11
N PRO A 167 29.60 12.18 12.29
CA PRO A 167 30.50 12.81 11.34
C PRO A 167 29.70 13.40 10.19
N GLU A 168 29.89 14.69 9.90
CA GLU A 168 29.36 15.37 8.72
C GLU A 168 29.97 14.76 7.44
N GLY A 169 29.15 14.01 6.70
CA GLY A 169 29.44 13.63 5.31
C GLY A 169 28.82 14.65 4.35
N PRO A 170 29.44 14.94 3.19
CA PRO A 170 28.96 15.96 2.27
C PRO A 170 27.64 15.53 1.61
N PRO A 171 26.75 16.47 1.24
CA PRO A 171 25.45 16.15 0.66
C PRO A 171 25.63 15.50 -0.72
N GLY A 172 25.26 14.21 -0.81
CA GLY A 172 25.14 13.49 -2.06
C GLY A 172 23.89 13.92 -2.81
N GLN A 173 24.09 14.51 -3.98
CA GLN A 173 23.02 14.92 -4.89
C GLN A 173 22.28 13.68 -5.43
N VAL A 174 21.02 13.51 -5.03
CA VAL A 174 20.12 12.49 -5.58
C VAL A 174 19.72 12.91 -6.99
N PRO A 175 19.90 12.09 -8.04
CA PRO A 175 19.45 12.47 -9.38
C PRO A 175 17.91 12.50 -9.42
N SER A 176 17.36 13.58 -9.98
CA SER A 176 15.93 13.76 -10.23
C SER A 176 15.36 12.60 -11.05
N ALA A 177 14.19 12.11 -10.65
CA ALA A 177 13.41 11.18 -11.46
C ALA A 177 13.05 11.82 -12.82
N PRO A 178 13.00 11.05 -13.92
CA PRO A 178 12.58 11.59 -15.21
C PRO A 178 11.09 11.97 -15.18
N ASP A 179 10.80 13.13 -15.76
CA ASP A 179 9.46 13.67 -15.97
C ASP A 179 8.50 12.63 -16.58
N LEU A 180 7.44 12.29 -15.86
CA LEU A 180 6.25 11.65 -16.44
C LEU A 180 5.39 12.71 -17.14
N GLN A 181 5.92 13.33 -18.19
CA GLN A 181 5.11 14.12 -19.11
C GLN A 181 4.36 13.16 -20.05
N GLY A 182 3.08 12.94 -19.76
CA GLY A 182 2.20 12.15 -20.63
C GLY A 182 0.79 11.90 -20.08
N ALA A 183 0.56 12.07 -18.78
CA ALA A 183 -0.80 11.98 -18.23
C ALA A 183 -1.57 13.27 -18.57
N LYS A 184 -2.47 13.18 -19.56
CA LYS A 184 -3.48 14.21 -19.81
C LYS A 184 -4.22 14.48 -18.50
N LYS A 185 -4.27 15.75 -18.10
CA LYS A 185 -5.07 16.25 -16.97
C LYS A 185 -6.53 15.82 -17.18
N ASN A 186 -7.04 14.94 -16.34
CA ASN A 186 -8.48 14.77 -16.22
C ASN A 186 -9.02 15.85 -15.28
N PRO A 187 -10.10 16.55 -15.66
CA PRO A 187 -10.64 17.65 -14.87
C PRO A 187 -11.25 17.12 -13.56
N ARG A 188 -11.04 17.90 -12.48
CA ARG A 188 -11.73 17.76 -11.20
C ARG A 188 -13.23 17.59 -11.44
N SER A 189 -13.84 16.52 -10.91
CA SER A 189 -15.28 16.51 -10.69
C SER A 189 -15.60 17.44 -9.51
N PRO A 190 -16.47 18.44 -9.67
CA PRO A 190 -17.01 19.17 -8.54
C PRO A 190 -18.04 18.29 -7.81
N HIS A 191 -17.96 18.32 -6.49
CA HIS A 191 -19.06 17.92 -5.61
C HIS A 191 -20.28 18.77 -5.92
N ALA A 192 -21.44 18.13 -6.09
CA ALA A 192 -22.74 18.76 -5.99
C ALA A 192 -23.48 18.05 -4.85
N ASP A 193 -23.61 18.77 -3.74
CA ASP A 193 -24.81 18.68 -2.91
C ASP A 193 -25.94 19.27 -3.75
N ASP A 194 -27.02 18.54 -3.95
CA ASP A 194 -28.36 19.09 -4.15
C ASP A 194 -29.35 17.95 -3.91
N ASP A 195 -30.06 18.07 -2.78
CA ASP A 195 -31.32 17.40 -2.50
C ASP A 195 -32.31 17.71 -3.63
N GLU A 196 -32.95 16.70 -4.23
CA GLU A 196 -34.32 16.88 -4.72
C GLU A 196 -35.05 15.54 -4.85
N GLU A 197 -36.33 15.61 -4.48
CA GLU A 197 -37.29 14.57 -4.15
C GLU A 197 -37.56 13.58 -5.30
N LEU A 198 -37.58 12.28 -4.98
CA LEU A 198 -38.19 11.27 -5.84
C LEU A 198 -39.70 11.24 -5.57
N GLU A 199 -40.48 11.89 -6.43
CA GLU A 199 -41.91 11.65 -6.53
C GLU A 199 -42.17 10.45 -7.46
N ASP A 200 -42.83 9.44 -6.89
CA ASP A 200 -43.42 8.27 -7.57
C ASP A 200 -44.62 8.66 -8.45
N GLU A 201 -44.88 7.83 -9.47
CA GLU A 201 -46.17 7.49 -10.14
C GLU A 201 -46.10 7.57 -11.68
N PRO A 202 -46.91 6.78 -12.43
CA PRO A 202 -47.08 5.34 -12.31
C PRO A 202 -47.09 4.61 -13.67
N ASP A 203 -47.08 3.29 -13.57
CA ASP A 203 -47.27 2.28 -14.61
C ASP A 203 -48.60 2.47 -15.39
N GLN A 204 -48.55 2.37 -16.72
CA GLN A 204 -49.73 2.27 -17.58
C GLN A 204 -49.61 1.05 -18.49
N ASP A 205 -50.30 -0.01 -18.08
CA ASP A 205 -50.72 -1.12 -18.93
C ASP A 205 -51.77 -0.67 -19.99
N ARG A 206 -51.93 -1.54 -21.01
CA ARG A 206 -53.13 -1.82 -21.86
C ARG A 206 -53.20 -1.13 -23.22
N ASP A 207 -53.54 -1.75 -24.36
CA ASP A 207 -54.07 -3.07 -24.81
C ASP A 207 -53.80 -3.11 -26.35
N GLU A 208 -53.32 -4.18 -27.00
CA GLU A 208 -54.00 -5.40 -27.53
C GLU A 208 -54.39 -5.32 -29.03
N GLU A 209 -54.41 -6.49 -29.71
CA GLU A 209 -54.92 -6.84 -31.06
C GLU A 209 -54.05 -6.49 -32.32
N ASP A 210 -53.85 -7.31 -33.36
CA ASP A 210 -54.32 -8.66 -33.75
C ASP A 210 -53.43 -9.19 -34.91
N GLU A 211 -53.33 -10.52 -35.04
CA GLU A 211 -52.58 -11.30 -36.05
C GLU A 211 -53.41 -11.48 -37.36
N PRO A 212 -52.89 -12.02 -38.49
CA PRO A 212 -52.32 -13.37 -38.62
C PRO A 212 -51.02 -13.52 -39.45
#